data_AF-A0ABD3R426-F1
#
_entry.id   AF-A0ABD3R426-F1
#
_cell.length_a   1.000
_cell.length_b   1.000
_cell.length_c   1.000
_cell.angle_alpha   90.00
_cell.angle_beta   90.00
_cell.angle_gamma   90.00
#
_symmetry.space_group_name_H-M   'P 1'
#
loop_
_entity.id
_entity.type
_entity.pdbx_description
1 polymer ?
#
loop_
_entity_poly.entity_id
_entity_poly.type
_entity_poly.pdbx_seq_one_letter_code
_entity_poly.pdbx_strand_id
1 'polypeptide(L)'
;MNRPPTTITITKTFPFVDFVIGNTYSRLKDSNAKFDITGRHRRVHDWTLYVDFITPSSPSGDHCGSDLIRKVQFDMPMMTPSKFFSHCPIELTGENGPGHRWRFKTRQQTYGPVSVRIAIIGRGGTVLRRVYRTVLSPGGGRNSPETFVERKSIMPHKAVPMADVKFGIELELSTSSDVTHGDVANLIASKATVAVMDMTDYAKGVADSHSDKWRLVGDSSIMCSFSSPNCNTFELVSPVLRGGAGLGEVDRVMNALGKIPSIKINWSMGFHVHVDVKDLTLSNLKNVCQNFIKYEVAMDRCMPKSRRESKWCRSNRSAFGTTSNKTINDMIASCSTKEELGNLMSPTKYYKLNMQPLVSGRQPTIEFRQHSGTSEKEKVKSWIRFCVAMVHNSARLRSPSHLASNADGDRIFDMLFMHVVKDRSLRDFYRKRSRDLEEPSSCCDGCASGGGCVIGSRPSKIPRH
;
A
#
# COMPACT_ATOMS: atom_id res chain seq x y z
N MET A 1 -23.27 -9.99 63.13
CA MET A 1 -22.78 -10.92 62.08
C MET A 1 -22.13 -10.10 60.97
N ASN A 2 -20.80 -9.99 60.98
CA ASN A 2 -20.05 -9.29 59.94
C ASN A 2 -19.82 -10.25 58.77
N ARG A 3 -20.32 -9.91 57.57
CA ARG A 3 -19.95 -10.62 56.33
C ARG A 3 -18.51 -10.25 55.96
N PRO A 4 -17.66 -11.22 55.57
CA PRO A 4 -16.31 -10.92 55.10
C PRO A 4 -16.36 -10.27 53.70
N PRO A 5 -15.35 -9.47 53.34
CA PRO A 5 -15.28 -8.83 52.04
C PRO A 5 -15.00 -9.86 50.94
N THR A 6 -15.86 -9.90 49.93
CA THR A 6 -15.69 -10.73 48.74
C THR A 6 -14.50 -10.23 47.94
N THR A 7 -13.38 -10.96 47.99
CA THR A 7 -12.23 -10.68 47.13
C THR A 7 -12.57 -11.15 45.71
N ILE A 8 -12.89 -10.23 44.82
CA ILE A 8 -13.04 -10.51 43.39
C ILE A 8 -11.63 -10.64 42.80
N THR A 9 -11.13 -11.87 42.71
CA THR A 9 -9.90 -12.17 41.98
C THR A 9 -10.17 -12.02 40.48
N ILE A 10 -9.87 -10.85 39.92
CA ILE A 10 -9.90 -10.67 38.46
C ILE A 10 -8.71 -11.46 37.88
N THR A 11 -8.97 -12.68 37.41
CA THR A 11 -7.99 -13.44 36.63
C THR A 11 -7.78 -12.73 35.30
N LYS A 12 -6.63 -12.08 35.14
CA LYS A 12 -6.25 -11.41 33.89
C LYS A 12 -6.02 -12.49 32.82
N THR A 13 -7.02 -12.73 31.98
CA THR A 13 -6.90 -13.63 30.82
C THR A 13 -6.09 -12.94 29.73
N PHE A 14 -4.93 -13.49 29.41
CA PHE A 14 -4.07 -12.96 28.35
C PHE A 14 -4.50 -13.54 26.99
N PRO A 15 -4.58 -12.74 25.92
CA PRO A 15 -4.80 -13.25 24.57
C PRO A 15 -3.70 -14.23 24.18
N PHE A 16 -4.07 -15.33 23.54
CA PHE A 16 -3.12 -16.35 23.09
C PHE A 16 -3.48 -16.89 21.71
N VAL A 17 -2.52 -17.53 21.06
CA VAL A 17 -2.70 -18.21 19.77
C VAL A 17 -1.72 -19.36 19.65
N ASP A 18 -2.21 -20.50 19.17
CA ASP A 18 -1.35 -21.66 18.91
C ASP A 18 -0.60 -21.50 17.59
N PHE A 19 0.60 -22.04 17.52
CA PHE A 19 1.43 -21.98 16.33
C PHE A 19 2.28 -23.24 16.15
N VAL A 20 2.69 -23.45 14.91
CA VAL A 20 3.67 -24.46 14.53
C VAL A 20 4.80 -23.82 13.74
N ILE A 21 6.01 -24.32 13.94
CA ILE A 21 7.18 -23.94 13.14
C ILE A 21 7.53 -25.13 12.25
N GLY A 22 7.78 -24.86 10.98
CA GLY A 22 8.21 -25.89 10.04
C GLY A 22 8.86 -25.29 8.82
N ASN A 23 9.41 -26.13 7.95
CA ASN A 23 9.86 -25.72 6.63
C ASN A 23 9.33 -26.67 5.56
N THR A 24 9.01 -26.13 4.38
CA THR A 24 8.91 -26.95 3.16
C THR A 24 10.30 -27.13 2.57
N TYR A 25 10.47 -28.11 1.68
CA TYR A 25 11.75 -28.36 1.01
C TYR A 25 11.56 -28.94 -0.39
N SER A 26 12.41 -28.49 -1.31
CA SER A 26 12.68 -29.11 -2.61
C SER A 26 14.17 -28.98 -2.95
N ARG A 27 14.70 -29.96 -3.69
CA ARG A 27 16.05 -29.87 -4.25
C ARG A 27 15.99 -29.32 -5.67
N LEU A 28 16.74 -28.27 -5.94
CA LEU A 28 16.89 -27.71 -7.28
C LEU A 28 17.78 -28.62 -8.13
N LYS A 29 17.51 -28.66 -9.44
CA LYS A 29 18.47 -29.19 -10.41
C LYS A 29 19.73 -28.35 -10.38
N ASP A 30 20.91 -28.98 -10.51
CA ASP A 30 22.19 -28.27 -10.44
C ASP A 30 22.30 -27.18 -11.51
N SER A 31 21.71 -27.39 -12.70
CA SER A 31 21.62 -26.40 -13.78
C SER A 31 20.90 -25.11 -13.38
N ASN A 32 19.98 -25.19 -12.42
CA ASN A 32 19.13 -24.09 -11.98
C ASN A 32 19.64 -23.45 -10.68
N ALA A 33 20.59 -24.10 -10.00
CA ALA A 33 21.13 -23.65 -8.73
C ALA A 33 22.25 -22.62 -8.95
N LYS A 34 22.13 -21.48 -8.29
CA LYS A 34 23.17 -20.43 -8.31
C LYS A 34 24.29 -20.76 -7.34
N PHE A 35 25.52 -20.39 -7.70
CA PHE A 35 26.64 -20.43 -6.78
C PHE A 35 26.45 -19.47 -5.60
N ASP A 36 27.15 -19.75 -4.51
CA ASP A 36 27.38 -18.82 -3.41
C ASP A 36 28.32 -17.68 -3.85
N ILE A 37 28.52 -16.70 -2.97
CA ILE A 37 29.38 -15.54 -3.26
C ILE A 37 30.85 -15.91 -3.52
N THR A 38 31.28 -17.10 -3.08
CA THR A 38 32.65 -17.58 -3.26
C THR A 38 32.84 -18.33 -4.58
N GLY A 39 31.75 -18.66 -5.27
CA GLY A 39 31.77 -19.48 -6.48
C GLY A 39 32.00 -20.97 -6.23
N ARG A 40 32.08 -21.43 -4.97
CA ARG A 40 32.50 -22.79 -4.63
C ARG A 40 31.34 -23.76 -4.43
N HIS A 41 30.21 -23.30 -3.90
CA HIS A 41 29.08 -24.16 -3.59
C HIS A 41 27.81 -23.72 -4.32
N ARG A 42 27.07 -24.69 -4.89
CA ARG A 42 25.75 -24.43 -5.47
C ARG A 42 24.67 -24.47 -4.38
N ARG A 43 23.80 -23.47 -4.37
CA ARG A 43 22.65 -23.40 -3.45
C ARG A 43 21.51 -24.27 -3.97
N VAL A 44 21.66 -25.59 -3.82
CA VAL A 44 20.73 -26.60 -4.37
C VAL A 44 19.52 -26.86 -3.48
N HIS A 45 19.56 -26.46 -2.21
CA HIS A 45 18.48 -26.71 -1.27
C HIS A 45 17.55 -25.49 -1.22
N ASP A 46 16.33 -25.66 -1.71
CA ASP A 46 15.29 -24.64 -1.71
C ASP A 46 14.27 -24.96 -0.63
N TRP A 47 14.09 -24.05 0.32
CA TRP A 47 13.19 -24.26 1.45
C TRP A 47 12.44 -22.98 1.80
N THR A 48 11.22 -23.16 2.30
CA THR A 48 10.41 -22.08 2.86
C THR A 48 10.18 -22.36 4.32
N LEU A 49 10.85 -21.60 5.19
CA LEU A 49 10.62 -21.63 6.63
C LEU A 49 9.36 -20.83 6.96
N TYR A 50 8.52 -21.39 7.82
CA TYR A 50 7.24 -20.80 8.18
C TYR A 50 6.96 -20.91 9.68
N VAL A 51 6.11 -19.98 10.14
CA VAL A 51 5.38 -20.06 11.40
C VAL A 51 3.90 -19.91 11.06
N ASP A 52 3.13 -20.97 11.31
CA ASP A 52 1.70 -20.96 11.05
C ASP A 52 0.96 -20.81 12.36
N PHE A 53 0.15 -19.76 12.46
CA PHE A 53 -0.75 -19.54 13.58
C PHE A 53 -2.08 -20.21 13.29
N ILE A 54 -2.55 -21.01 14.24
CA ILE A 54 -3.76 -21.82 14.16
C ILE A 54 -4.84 -21.08 14.94
N THR A 55 -5.92 -20.72 14.26
CA THR A 55 -7.04 -20.01 14.87
C THR A 55 -8.25 -20.93 14.89
N PRO A 56 -8.93 -21.08 16.04
CA PRO A 56 -10.17 -21.85 16.11
C PRO A 56 -11.19 -21.33 15.10
N SER A 57 -11.97 -22.22 14.52
CA SER A 57 -13.11 -21.86 13.67
C SER A 57 -14.16 -21.15 14.54
N SER A 58 -14.30 -19.82 14.44
CA SER A 58 -15.39 -19.10 15.09
C SER A 58 -16.49 -18.77 14.07
N PRO A 59 -17.77 -19.02 14.38
CA PRO A 59 -18.89 -18.63 13.51
C PRO A 59 -19.07 -17.09 13.40
N SER A 60 -18.42 -16.29 14.25
CA SER A 60 -18.52 -14.83 14.24
C SER A 60 -17.46 -14.11 13.38
N GLY A 61 -16.52 -14.82 12.74
CA GLY A 61 -15.52 -14.23 11.82
C GLY A 61 -14.49 -13.26 12.45
N ASP A 62 -14.66 -12.86 13.71
CA ASP A 62 -14.00 -11.67 14.25
C ASP A 62 -12.71 -11.93 15.05
N HIS A 63 -12.25 -13.17 15.17
CA HIS A 63 -11.06 -13.49 15.99
C HIS A 63 -9.99 -14.18 15.17
N CYS A 64 -9.36 -13.42 14.28
CA CYS A 64 -8.14 -13.86 13.60
C CYS A 64 -6.98 -13.79 14.61
N GLY A 65 -6.73 -14.86 15.37
CA GLY A 65 -5.57 -14.95 16.28
C GLY A 65 -4.22 -14.67 15.60
N SER A 66 -4.13 -14.69 14.27
CA SER A 66 -2.94 -14.21 13.54
C SER A 66 -2.73 -12.70 13.62
N ASP A 67 -3.80 -11.93 13.80
CA ASP A 67 -3.71 -10.50 14.03
C ASP A 67 -3.07 -10.21 15.39
N LEU A 68 -3.09 -11.12 16.36
CA LEU A 68 -2.34 -10.98 17.62
C LEU A 68 -0.83 -10.82 17.38
N ILE A 69 -0.31 -11.34 16.28
CA ILE A 69 1.11 -11.33 15.93
C ILE A 69 1.41 -10.14 15.04
N ARG A 70 2.33 -9.27 15.46
CA ARG A 70 2.77 -8.11 14.69
C ARG A 70 3.67 -8.49 13.52
N LYS A 71 4.66 -9.36 13.79
CA LYS A 71 5.61 -9.85 12.79
C LYS A 71 6.37 -11.06 13.31
N VAL A 72 6.94 -11.83 12.38
CA VAL A 72 7.94 -12.85 12.67
C VAL A 72 9.28 -12.43 12.07
N GLN A 73 10.34 -12.49 12.87
CA GLN A 73 11.71 -12.28 12.42
C GLN A 73 12.42 -13.63 12.33
N PHE A 74 13.09 -13.88 11.20
CA PHE A 74 13.94 -15.02 10.94
C PHE A 74 15.38 -14.54 10.85
N ASP A 75 16.22 -14.90 11.81
CA ASP A 75 17.62 -14.50 11.91
C ASP A 75 18.53 -15.69 11.56
N MET A 76 19.33 -15.49 10.53
CA MET A 76 20.21 -16.44 9.85
C MET A 76 21.59 -15.78 9.73
N PRO A 77 22.44 -15.84 10.77
CA PRO A 77 23.69 -15.09 10.83
C PRO A 77 24.66 -15.32 9.66
N MET A 78 24.61 -16.51 9.05
CA MET A 78 25.41 -16.89 7.88
C MET A 78 24.94 -16.32 6.54
N MET A 79 23.82 -15.58 6.51
CA MET A 79 23.26 -15.01 5.29
C MET A 79 23.44 -13.49 5.26
N THR A 80 23.46 -12.92 4.06
CA THR A 80 23.44 -11.47 3.85
C THR A 80 22.27 -11.11 2.93
N PRO A 81 21.25 -10.37 3.42
CA PRO A 81 21.07 -9.93 4.81
C PRO A 81 20.85 -11.12 5.76
N SER A 82 21.21 -10.95 7.03
CA SER A 82 21.06 -12.00 8.05
C SER A 82 19.67 -12.03 8.67
N LYS A 83 18.89 -10.95 8.57
CA LYS A 83 17.57 -10.83 9.19
C LYS A 83 16.50 -10.68 8.12
N PHE A 84 15.51 -11.54 8.17
CA PHE A 84 14.32 -11.51 7.32
C PHE A 84 13.08 -11.28 8.16
N PHE A 85 12.15 -10.47 7.67
CA PHE A 85 10.92 -10.14 8.39
C PHE A 85 9.69 -10.53 7.58
N SER A 86 8.74 -11.17 8.24
CA SER A 86 7.40 -11.39 7.71
C SER A 86 6.42 -10.55 8.54
N HIS A 87 5.88 -9.50 7.93
CA HIS A 87 4.97 -8.54 8.56
C HIS A 87 3.49 -8.85 8.33
N CYS A 88 3.20 -9.57 7.25
CA CYS A 88 1.85 -9.87 6.79
C CYS A 88 1.75 -11.37 6.53
N PRO A 89 0.90 -12.10 7.29
CA PRO A 89 0.67 -13.52 7.05
C PRO A 89 -0.16 -13.73 5.79
N ILE A 90 -0.03 -14.91 5.20
CA ILE A 90 -0.95 -15.39 4.17
C ILE A 90 -1.89 -16.43 4.78
N GLU A 91 -3.16 -16.42 4.38
CA GLU A 91 -4.09 -17.48 4.74
C GLU A 91 -3.77 -18.73 3.91
N LEU A 92 -3.80 -19.90 4.56
CA LEU A 92 -3.67 -21.21 3.90
C LEU A 92 -5.06 -21.80 3.72
N THR A 93 -5.66 -21.63 2.54
CA THR A 93 -6.96 -22.23 2.21
C THR A 93 -6.78 -23.68 1.75
N GLY A 94 -7.49 -24.62 2.36
CA GLY A 94 -7.59 -26.01 1.87
C GLY A 94 -6.47 -26.98 2.27
N GLU A 95 -5.63 -26.65 3.27
CA GLU A 95 -4.77 -27.66 3.91
C GLU A 95 -5.60 -28.44 4.95
N ASN A 96 -5.81 -29.74 4.77
CA ASN A 96 -6.52 -30.62 5.71
C ASN A 96 -5.92 -30.50 7.13
N GLY A 97 -6.66 -29.89 8.06
CA GLY A 97 -6.26 -29.72 9.45
C GLY A 97 -7.30 -28.89 10.24
N PRO A 98 -7.29 -28.97 11.58
CA PRO A 98 -8.22 -28.19 12.40
C PRO A 98 -7.90 -26.69 12.36
N GLY A 99 -8.92 -25.87 12.10
CA GLY A 99 -8.86 -24.39 12.17
C GLY A 99 -8.26 -23.67 10.95
N HIS A 100 -8.47 -22.36 10.89
CA HIS A 100 -7.83 -21.50 9.88
C HIS A 100 -6.35 -21.30 10.22
N ARG A 101 -5.48 -21.31 9.19
CA ARG A 101 -4.03 -21.17 9.36
C ARG A 101 -3.49 -19.93 8.66
N TRP A 102 -2.66 -19.20 9.39
CA TRP A 102 -2.05 -17.95 8.94
C TRP A 102 -0.53 -18.04 8.98
N ARG A 103 0.08 -18.03 7.80
CA ARG A 103 1.50 -18.33 7.60
C ARG A 103 2.34 -17.06 7.49
N PHE A 104 3.26 -16.88 8.44
CA PHE A 104 4.42 -16.01 8.28
C PHE A 104 5.57 -16.83 7.73
N LYS A 105 6.27 -16.34 6.70
CA LYS A 105 7.30 -17.15 6.02
C LYS A 105 8.45 -16.36 5.42
N THR A 106 9.55 -17.07 5.17
CA THR A 106 10.69 -16.66 4.37
C THR A 106 11.18 -17.83 3.52
N ARG A 107 11.55 -17.59 2.26
CA ARG A 107 12.09 -18.61 1.34
C ARG A 107 13.55 -18.33 1.09
N GLN A 108 14.38 -19.35 1.19
CA GLN A 108 15.83 -19.25 1.00
C GLN A 108 16.35 -20.42 0.18
N GLN A 109 17.52 -20.21 -0.40
CA GLN A 109 18.29 -21.26 -1.08
C GLN A 109 19.66 -21.37 -0.43
N THR A 110 20.06 -22.58 -0.03
CA THR A 110 21.30 -22.83 0.71
C THR A 110 22.04 -24.06 0.16
N TYR A 111 23.29 -24.24 0.57
CA TYR A 111 24.11 -25.41 0.25
C TYR A 111 23.99 -26.52 1.31
N GLY A 112 23.30 -26.26 2.43
CA GLY A 112 23.10 -27.21 3.51
C GLY A 112 22.07 -26.72 4.54
N PRO A 113 21.83 -27.49 5.61
CA PRO A 113 20.83 -27.17 6.61
C PRO A 113 21.25 -25.96 7.45
N VAL A 114 20.28 -25.15 7.86
CA VAL A 114 20.49 -23.90 8.59
C VAL A 114 19.73 -23.92 9.91
N SER A 115 20.40 -23.53 10.99
CA SER A 115 19.72 -23.21 12.26
C SER A 115 19.27 -21.76 12.25
N VAL A 116 17.96 -21.55 12.27
CA VAL A 116 17.35 -20.21 12.21
C VAL A 116 16.86 -19.82 13.60
N ARG A 117 17.23 -18.62 14.04
CA ARG A 117 16.65 -18.00 15.25
C ARG A 117 15.37 -17.28 14.86
N ILE A 118 14.25 -17.70 15.43
CA ILE A 118 12.92 -17.18 15.13
C ILE A 118 12.46 -16.33 16.31
N ALA A 119 12.01 -15.11 16.04
CA ALA A 119 11.35 -14.26 17.01
C ALA A 119 9.91 -13.99 16.56
N ILE A 120 8.95 -14.55 17.29
CA ILE A 120 7.53 -14.25 17.16
C ILE A 120 7.24 -13.02 18.01
N ILE A 121 6.77 -11.95 17.40
CA ILE A 121 6.58 -10.66 18.07
C ILE A 121 5.10 -10.30 18.03
N GLY A 122 4.46 -10.28 19.19
CA GLY A 122 3.06 -9.91 19.37
C GLY A 122 2.79 -8.41 19.15
N ARG A 123 1.51 -8.04 19.01
CA ARG A 123 1.05 -6.65 18.81
C ARG A 123 1.35 -5.74 19.99
N GLY A 124 1.29 -6.25 21.21
CA GLY A 124 1.72 -5.53 22.41
C GLY A 124 3.25 -5.51 22.60
N GLY A 125 3.98 -6.27 21.78
CA GLY A 125 5.44 -6.33 21.79
C GLY A 125 6.00 -7.40 22.74
N THR A 126 5.20 -8.38 23.15
CA THR A 126 5.73 -9.62 23.70
C THR A 126 6.56 -10.36 22.64
N VAL A 127 7.69 -10.94 23.03
CA VAL A 127 8.59 -11.65 22.12
C VAL A 127 8.79 -13.08 22.61
N LEU A 128 8.48 -14.05 21.74
CA LEU A 128 8.80 -15.46 21.95
C LEU A 128 9.92 -15.87 20.99
N ARG A 129 10.97 -16.50 21.54
CA ARG A 129 12.13 -16.93 20.75
C ARG A 129 12.19 -18.44 20.63
N ARG A 130 12.46 -18.93 19.42
CA ARG A 130 12.68 -20.34 19.11
C ARG A 130 13.87 -20.50 18.18
N VAL A 131 14.44 -21.70 18.16
CA VAL A 131 15.44 -22.10 17.18
C VAL A 131 14.86 -23.26 16.40
N TYR A 132 15.00 -23.22 15.07
CA TYR A 132 14.55 -24.29 14.19
C TYR A 132 15.66 -24.62 13.19
N ARG A 133 16.03 -25.89 13.11
CA ARG A 133 16.99 -26.39 12.12
C ARG A 133 16.23 -26.88 10.91
N THR A 134 16.52 -26.33 9.73
CA THR A 134 15.83 -26.72 8.49
C THR A 134 16.02 -28.20 8.19
N VAL A 135 14.92 -28.88 7.85
CA VAL A 135 14.91 -30.28 7.43
C VAL A 135 14.96 -30.33 5.90
N LEU A 136 15.98 -30.98 5.34
CA LEU A 136 16.26 -31.04 3.90
C LEU A 136 15.86 -32.39 3.27
N SER A 137 14.70 -32.92 3.68
CA SER A 137 14.07 -34.12 3.10
C SER A 137 12.74 -33.74 2.43
N PRO A 138 12.23 -34.53 1.46
CA PRO A 138 10.96 -34.26 0.80
C PRO A 138 9.84 -33.95 1.80
N GLY A 139 9.06 -32.91 1.55
CA GLY A 139 8.02 -32.41 2.48
C GLY A 139 8.53 -31.51 3.60
N GLY A 140 9.83 -31.57 3.93
CA GLY A 140 10.47 -30.79 4.97
C GLY A 140 10.13 -31.28 6.39
N GLY A 141 10.07 -30.35 7.36
CA GLY A 141 9.87 -30.68 8.76
C GLY A 141 8.83 -29.78 9.43
N ARG A 142 8.30 -30.24 10.57
CA ARG A 142 7.32 -29.51 11.39
C ARG A 142 7.43 -29.92 12.85
N ASN A 143 7.44 -28.94 13.75
CA ASN A 143 7.40 -29.16 15.20
C ASN A 143 5.96 -29.36 15.70
N SER A 144 5.84 -29.93 16.91
CA SER A 144 4.60 -29.97 17.67
C SER A 144 4.04 -28.55 17.91
N PRO A 145 2.72 -28.38 18.01
CA PRO A 145 2.11 -27.09 18.34
C PRO A 145 2.63 -26.51 19.67
N GLU A 146 2.80 -25.20 19.71
CA GLU A 146 3.13 -24.41 20.89
C GLU A 146 2.17 -23.22 20.99
N THR A 147 2.05 -22.63 22.18
CA THR A 147 1.16 -21.46 22.39
C THR A 147 1.97 -20.18 22.57
N PHE A 148 1.62 -19.14 21.83
CA PHE A 148 2.06 -17.77 22.07
C PHE A 148 1.05 -17.05 22.95
N VAL A 149 1.53 -16.38 24.00
CA VAL A 149 0.69 -15.57 24.92
C VAL A 149 1.13 -14.11 24.86
N GLU A 150 0.22 -13.20 24.53
CA GLU A 150 0.48 -11.76 24.53
C GLU A 150 0.31 -11.22 25.96
N ARG A 151 1.44 -10.91 26.61
CA ARG A 151 1.47 -10.44 27.99
C ARG A 151 1.37 -8.92 28.12
N LYS A 152 1.38 -8.19 27.01
CA LYS A 152 1.34 -6.72 26.95
C LYS A 152 0.05 -6.24 26.27
N SER A 153 -0.36 -5.01 26.58
CA SER A 153 -1.54 -4.41 25.96
C SER A 153 -1.39 -4.36 24.43
N ILE A 154 -2.42 -4.81 23.71
CA ILE A 154 -2.45 -4.83 22.25
C ILE A 154 -2.40 -3.39 21.72
N MET A 155 -1.50 -3.13 20.77
CA MET A 155 -1.36 -1.84 20.09
C MET A 155 -1.86 -1.91 18.64
N PRO A 156 -2.22 -0.79 18.00
CA PRO A 156 -2.46 -0.74 16.56
C PRO A 156 -1.28 -1.27 15.73
N HIS A 157 -1.55 -1.77 14.53
CA HIS A 157 -0.48 -2.17 13.62
C HIS A 157 0.41 -0.98 13.29
N LYS A 158 1.73 -1.20 13.37
CA LYS A 158 2.72 -0.22 12.90
C LYS A 158 2.94 -0.43 11.41
N ALA A 159 3.01 0.68 10.67
CA ALA A 159 3.36 0.66 9.26
C ALA A 159 4.69 -0.07 9.01
N VAL A 160 4.75 -0.81 7.93
CA VAL A 160 5.98 -1.46 7.48
C VAL A 160 6.96 -0.38 7.00
N PRO A 161 8.28 -0.55 7.20
CA PRO A 161 9.27 0.32 6.60
C PRO A 161 9.06 0.42 5.09
N MET A 162 9.02 1.63 4.57
CA MET A 162 8.80 1.88 3.15
C MET A 162 10.02 1.40 2.34
N ALA A 163 9.77 0.78 1.19
CA ALA A 163 10.84 0.39 0.29
C ALA A 163 11.64 1.62 -0.18
N ASP A 164 12.94 1.41 -0.40
CA ASP A 164 13.88 2.46 -0.76
C ASP A 164 13.84 2.78 -2.27
N VAL A 165 12.66 3.23 -2.71
CA VAL A 165 12.29 3.52 -4.11
C VAL A 165 12.12 5.02 -4.27
N LYS A 166 12.52 5.55 -5.44
CA LYS A 166 12.31 6.95 -5.78
C LYS A 166 10.84 7.20 -6.15
N PHE A 167 10.30 8.34 -5.75
CA PHE A 167 8.94 8.74 -6.05
C PHE A 167 8.82 10.26 -6.14
N GLY A 168 7.75 10.74 -6.75
CA GLY A 168 7.35 12.15 -6.76
C GLY A 168 5.86 12.27 -6.47
N ILE A 169 5.43 13.45 -6.01
CA ILE A 169 4.02 13.72 -5.76
C ILE A 169 3.58 15.04 -6.38
N GLU A 170 2.29 15.10 -6.72
CA GLU A 170 1.61 16.28 -7.23
C GLU A 170 0.29 16.44 -6.44
N LEU A 171 0.14 17.57 -5.74
CA LEU A 171 -1.04 17.91 -4.95
C LEU A 171 -1.76 19.10 -5.57
N GLU A 172 -2.98 18.90 -6.06
CA GLU A 172 -3.82 19.97 -6.60
C GLU A 172 -4.59 20.65 -5.45
N LEU A 173 -4.42 21.96 -5.31
CA LEU A 173 -4.85 22.76 -4.15
C LEU A 173 -5.39 24.14 -4.58
N SER A 174 -6.07 24.82 -3.67
CA SER A 174 -6.30 26.26 -3.77
C SER A 174 -6.21 26.97 -2.42
N THR A 175 -5.99 28.29 -2.47
CA THR A 175 -6.10 29.22 -1.34
C THR A 175 -7.12 30.32 -1.63
N SER A 176 -7.50 31.09 -0.61
CA SER A 176 -8.24 32.34 -0.80
C SER A 176 -7.42 33.34 -1.62
N SER A 177 -8.09 34.31 -2.26
CA SER A 177 -7.47 35.41 -2.99
C SER A 177 -6.36 36.11 -2.19
N ASP A 178 -6.55 36.24 -0.88
CA ASP A 178 -5.67 37.01 0.02
C ASP A 178 -4.38 36.28 0.40
N VAL A 179 -4.25 34.99 0.05
CA VAL A 179 -3.04 34.20 0.29
C VAL A 179 -2.43 33.86 -1.07
N THR A 180 -1.38 34.58 -1.43
CA THR A 180 -0.70 34.46 -2.73
C THR A 180 0.09 33.15 -2.81
N HIS A 181 0.45 32.74 -4.03
CA HIS A 181 1.34 31.59 -4.25
C HIS A 181 2.71 31.81 -3.57
N GLY A 182 3.23 33.04 -3.59
CA GLY A 182 4.44 33.43 -2.87
C GLY A 182 4.35 33.24 -1.35
N ASP A 183 3.20 33.57 -0.74
CA ASP A 183 2.98 33.34 0.70
C ASP A 183 3.01 31.84 1.04
N VAL A 184 2.36 31.02 0.20
CA VAL A 184 2.38 29.56 0.34
C VAL A 184 3.81 29.04 0.21
N ALA A 185 4.54 29.45 -0.82
CA ALA A 185 5.92 29.02 -1.08
C ALA A 185 6.86 29.38 0.09
N ASN A 186 6.80 30.62 0.58
CA ASN A 186 7.61 31.13 1.68
C ASN A 186 7.30 30.39 3.01
N LEU A 187 6.02 30.11 3.28
CA LEU A 187 5.64 29.37 4.48
C LEU A 187 6.12 27.92 4.43
N ILE A 188 5.96 27.23 3.30
CA ILE A 188 6.46 25.86 3.15
C ILE A 188 7.98 25.84 3.27
N ALA A 189 8.68 26.74 2.59
CA ALA A 189 10.14 26.81 2.61
C ALA A 189 10.67 26.98 4.04
N SER A 190 10.11 27.93 4.79
CA SER A 190 10.53 28.22 6.16
C SER A 190 10.14 27.12 7.16
N LYS A 191 8.90 26.62 7.12
CA LYS A 191 8.39 25.66 8.12
C LYS A 191 8.80 24.22 7.87
N ALA A 192 8.98 23.82 6.60
CA ALA A 192 9.44 22.47 6.25
C ALA A 192 10.95 22.38 6.05
N THR A 193 11.64 23.52 5.98
CA THR A 193 13.08 23.65 5.74
C THR A 193 13.46 22.97 4.41
N VAL A 194 12.80 23.38 3.34
CA VAL A 194 13.00 22.89 1.96
C VAL A 194 13.05 24.08 1.00
N ALA A 195 13.65 23.89 -0.18
CA ALA A 195 13.56 24.89 -1.24
C ALA A 195 12.21 24.77 -1.96
N VAL A 196 11.53 25.91 -2.13
CA VAL A 196 10.26 26.02 -2.85
C VAL A 196 10.35 27.14 -3.87
N MET A 197 9.89 26.90 -5.08
CA MET A 197 9.79 27.89 -6.14
C MET A 197 8.33 28.11 -6.53
N ASP A 198 7.95 29.37 -6.64
CA ASP A 198 6.68 29.75 -7.23
C ASP A 198 6.87 29.85 -8.75
N MET A 199 6.19 28.97 -9.49
CA MET A 199 6.29 28.83 -10.94
C MET A 199 4.91 28.95 -11.62
N THR A 200 3.91 29.54 -10.94
CA THR A 200 2.53 29.59 -11.44
C THR A 200 2.36 30.49 -12.66
N ASP A 201 3.18 31.54 -12.78
CA ASP A 201 3.20 32.46 -13.93
C ASP A 201 4.10 31.98 -15.10
N TYR A 202 4.81 30.86 -14.94
CA TYR A 202 5.73 30.37 -15.96
C TYR A 202 5.00 29.52 -17.01
N ALA A 203 5.43 29.63 -18.27
CA ALA A 203 4.91 28.78 -19.34
C ALA A 203 5.10 27.28 -19.02
N LYS A 204 4.08 26.47 -19.30
CA LYS A 204 4.13 25.00 -19.15
C LYS A 204 5.37 24.45 -19.88
N GLY A 205 6.27 23.81 -19.14
CA GLY A 205 7.51 23.19 -19.65
C GLY A 205 8.81 23.81 -19.12
N VAL A 206 8.82 25.09 -18.73
CA VAL A 206 10.00 25.73 -18.09
C VAL A 206 10.24 25.12 -16.70
N ALA A 207 9.18 24.65 -16.05
CA ALA A 207 9.24 24.09 -14.71
C ALA A 207 10.11 22.82 -14.61
N ASP A 208 10.35 22.08 -15.70
CA ASP A 208 11.07 20.80 -15.68
C ASP A 208 12.60 20.93 -15.44
N SER A 209 13.16 22.14 -15.56
CA SER A 209 14.58 22.42 -15.29
C SER A 209 14.95 22.48 -13.79
N HIS A 210 13.95 22.51 -12.89
CA HIS A 210 14.12 22.66 -11.44
C HIS A 210 13.63 21.44 -10.64
N SER A 211 14.05 20.24 -11.07
CA SER A 211 13.60 18.96 -10.50
C SER A 211 14.11 18.66 -9.08
N ASP A 212 15.00 19.50 -8.54
CA ASP A 212 15.60 19.37 -7.20
C ASP A 212 14.84 20.13 -6.11
N LYS A 213 13.79 20.89 -6.47
CA LYS A 213 13.03 21.75 -5.55
C LYS A 213 11.53 21.43 -5.58
N TRP A 214 10.85 21.79 -4.50
CA TRP A 214 9.38 21.87 -4.50
C TRP A 214 8.94 23.04 -5.37
N ARG A 215 7.83 22.88 -6.09
CA ARG A 215 7.34 23.89 -7.03
C ARG A 215 5.83 24.07 -6.88
N LEU A 216 5.37 25.31 -6.94
CA LEU A 216 3.97 25.62 -7.21
C LEU A 216 3.85 25.85 -8.71
N VAL A 217 3.00 25.11 -9.39
CA VAL A 217 2.78 25.27 -10.84
C VAL A 217 1.32 25.54 -11.14
N GLY A 218 1.05 26.27 -12.22
CA GLY A 218 -0.31 26.53 -12.67
C GLY A 218 -0.92 25.27 -13.31
N ASP A 219 -2.14 24.93 -12.93
CA ASP A 219 -2.93 23.93 -13.65
C ASP A 219 -4.35 24.43 -13.95
N SER A 220 -4.63 24.58 -15.25
CA SER A 220 -5.92 24.99 -15.78
C SER A 220 -7.04 23.97 -15.55
N SER A 221 -6.71 22.75 -15.11
CA SER A 221 -7.73 21.74 -14.78
C SER A 221 -8.37 21.96 -13.40
N ILE A 222 -7.73 22.74 -12.54
CA ILE A 222 -8.17 23.04 -11.18
C ILE A 222 -9.21 24.18 -11.22
N MET A 223 -10.37 23.94 -10.61
CA MET A 223 -11.43 24.94 -10.50
C MET A 223 -11.54 25.47 -9.08
N CYS A 224 -11.92 26.73 -8.93
CA CYS A 224 -12.34 27.28 -7.64
C CYS A 224 -13.69 26.68 -7.20
N SER A 225 -13.89 26.60 -5.89
CA SER A 225 -15.18 26.19 -5.33
C SER A 225 -16.24 27.27 -5.57
N PHE A 226 -17.51 26.89 -5.71
CA PHE A 226 -18.60 27.86 -5.94
C PHE A 226 -18.72 28.89 -4.81
N SER A 227 -18.46 28.46 -3.57
CA SER A 227 -18.43 29.31 -2.38
C SER A 227 -17.24 30.27 -2.31
N SER A 228 -16.24 30.13 -3.18
CA SER A 228 -15.05 30.99 -3.24
C SER A 228 -14.54 31.07 -4.69
N PRO A 229 -15.25 31.76 -5.59
CA PRO A 229 -14.97 31.74 -7.03
C PRO A 229 -13.67 32.46 -7.42
N ASN A 230 -13.17 33.35 -6.57
CA ASN A 230 -11.93 34.11 -6.78
C ASN A 230 -10.81 33.52 -5.92
N CYS A 231 -10.47 32.25 -6.14
CA CYS A 231 -9.42 31.55 -5.41
C CYS A 231 -8.10 31.51 -6.20
N ASN A 232 -6.99 31.33 -5.50
CA ASN A 232 -5.69 31.08 -6.13
C ASN A 232 -5.51 29.56 -6.26
N THR A 233 -5.46 29.03 -7.49
CA THR A 233 -5.25 27.58 -7.74
C THR A 233 -3.80 27.28 -8.03
N PHE A 234 -3.31 26.11 -7.60
CA PHE A 234 -1.96 25.66 -7.91
C PHE A 234 -1.84 24.15 -7.71
N GLU A 235 -0.86 23.56 -8.38
CA GLU A 235 -0.37 22.21 -8.10
C GLU A 235 0.96 22.32 -7.37
N LEU A 236 1.07 21.69 -6.20
CA LEU A 236 2.32 21.56 -5.46
C LEU A 236 3.02 20.28 -5.88
N VAL A 237 4.16 20.43 -6.56
CA VAL A 237 4.96 19.33 -7.13
C VAL A 237 6.23 19.15 -6.33
N SER A 238 6.51 17.90 -5.93
CA SER A 238 7.74 17.57 -5.20
C SER A 238 8.96 17.47 -6.11
N PRO A 239 10.18 17.59 -5.56
CA PRO A 239 11.37 17.03 -6.20
C PRO A 239 11.30 15.50 -6.23
N VAL A 240 12.34 14.86 -6.78
CA VAL A 240 12.47 13.38 -6.69
C VAL A 240 12.82 12.99 -5.25
N LEU A 241 11.87 12.37 -4.56
CA LEU A 241 11.97 11.89 -3.19
C LEU A 241 12.36 10.41 -3.17
N ARG A 242 12.81 9.90 -2.01
CA ARG A 242 13.24 8.49 -1.89
C ARG A 242 12.91 7.86 -0.54
N GLY A 243 12.21 6.72 -0.58
CA GLY A 243 11.94 5.86 0.57
C GLY A 243 11.41 6.60 1.81
N GLY A 244 11.80 6.11 3.00
CA GLY A 244 11.37 6.69 4.27
C GLY A 244 11.85 8.12 4.51
N ALA A 245 13.02 8.49 4.00
CA ALA A 245 13.57 9.84 4.13
C ALA A 245 12.72 10.86 3.35
N GLY A 246 12.39 10.54 2.09
CA GLY A 246 11.49 11.34 1.25
C GLY A 246 10.10 11.45 1.85
N LEU A 247 9.56 10.37 2.43
CA LEU A 247 8.27 10.44 3.13
C LEU A 247 8.33 11.35 4.38
N GLY A 248 9.47 11.39 5.06
CA GLY A 248 9.71 12.33 6.18
C GLY A 248 9.75 13.79 5.73
N GLU A 249 10.21 14.07 4.51
CA GLU A 249 10.13 15.41 3.92
C GLU A 249 8.69 15.80 3.56
N VAL A 250 7.94 14.90 2.93
CA VAL A 250 6.50 15.09 2.68
C VAL A 250 5.76 15.37 3.99
N ASP A 251 6.10 14.66 5.07
CA ASP A 251 5.51 14.90 6.39
C ASP A 251 5.70 16.34 6.86
N ARG A 252 6.91 16.91 6.70
CA ARG A 252 7.20 18.31 7.06
C ARG A 252 6.46 19.29 6.16
N VAL A 253 6.42 19.04 4.84
CA VAL A 253 5.69 19.89 3.88
C VAL A 253 4.18 19.88 4.15
N MET A 254 3.59 18.71 4.43
CA MET A 254 2.18 18.63 4.82
C MET A 254 1.89 19.31 6.16
N ASN A 255 2.81 19.24 7.13
CA ASN A 255 2.68 19.98 8.39
C ASN A 255 2.71 21.50 8.16
N ALA A 256 3.54 21.98 7.22
CA ALA A 256 3.60 23.40 6.84
C ALA A 256 2.34 23.86 6.10
N LEU A 257 1.87 23.09 5.12
CA LEU A 257 0.59 23.32 4.43
C LEU A 257 -0.58 23.40 5.42
N GLY A 258 -0.61 22.53 6.42
CA GLY A 258 -1.64 22.54 7.47
C GLY A 258 -1.64 23.79 8.35
N LYS A 259 -0.65 24.69 8.22
CA LYS A 259 -0.63 26.01 8.87
C LYS A 259 -1.30 27.11 8.03
N ILE A 260 -1.77 26.81 6.83
CA ILE A 260 -2.48 27.74 5.94
C ILE A 260 -3.98 27.45 6.03
N PRO A 261 -4.77 28.22 6.81
CA PRO A 261 -6.18 27.90 7.05
C PRO A 261 -7.06 28.01 5.80
N SER A 262 -6.60 28.79 4.81
CA SER A 262 -7.32 29.03 3.56
C SER A 262 -7.12 27.91 2.52
N ILE A 263 -6.29 26.90 2.78
CA ILE A 263 -6.17 25.75 1.87
C ILE A 263 -7.52 25.05 1.73
N LYS A 264 -8.00 24.96 0.49
CA LYS A 264 -9.23 24.26 0.13
C LYS A 264 -8.94 23.15 -0.89
N ILE A 265 -9.81 22.16 -0.86
CA ILE A 265 -9.83 21.01 -1.76
C ILE A 265 -11.24 20.93 -2.34
N ASN A 266 -11.39 20.57 -3.61
CA ASN A 266 -12.71 20.26 -4.19
C ASN A 266 -12.66 19.09 -5.18
N TRP A 267 -13.80 18.82 -5.81
CA TRP A 267 -13.98 17.67 -6.70
C TRP A 267 -13.13 17.69 -7.97
N SER A 268 -12.68 18.87 -8.42
CA SER A 268 -11.79 18.99 -9.58
C SER A 268 -10.38 18.49 -9.25
N MET A 269 -9.99 18.55 -7.97
CA MET A 269 -8.62 18.33 -7.52
C MET A 269 -8.26 16.85 -7.31
N GLY A 270 -7.03 16.49 -7.68
CA GLY A 270 -6.40 15.20 -7.52
C GLY A 270 -5.18 15.19 -6.60
N PHE A 271 -4.79 13.96 -6.23
CA PHE A 271 -3.50 13.69 -5.62
C PHE A 271 -2.80 12.58 -6.40
N HIS A 272 -1.66 12.92 -7.03
CA HIS A 272 -0.93 11.99 -7.88
C HIS A 272 0.39 11.55 -7.23
N VAL A 273 0.75 10.28 -7.45
CA VAL A 273 2.02 9.71 -7.00
C VAL A 273 2.72 9.08 -8.20
N HIS A 274 3.89 9.60 -8.52
CA HIS A 274 4.81 9.02 -9.49
C HIS A 274 5.76 8.06 -8.80
N VAL A 275 5.83 6.82 -9.26
CA VAL A 275 6.79 5.83 -8.73
C VAL A 275 7.83 5.53 -9.80
N ASP A 276 9.11 5.66 -9.45
CA ASP A 276 10.23 5.34 -10.33
C ASP A 276 10.24 3.85 -10.69
N VAL A 277 10.35 3.58 -11.99
CA VAL A 277 10.40 2.23 -12.56
C VAL A 277 11.59 2.06 -13.51
N LYS A 278 12.59 2.93 -13.44
CA LYS A 278 13.77 2.93 -14.32
C LYS A 278 14.43 1.55 -14.37
N ASP A 279 14.64 0.97 -13.20
CA ASP A 279 15.35 -0.29 -13.02
C ASP A 279 14.45 -1.53 -13.14
N LEU A 280 13.16 -1.36 -13.46
CA LEU A 280 12.24 -2.49 -13.65
C LEU A 280 12.35 -3.04 -15.07
N THR A 281 12.46 -4.37 -15.16
CA THR A 281 12.35 -5.10 -16.43
C THR A 281 10.91 -5.07 -16.94
N LEU A 282 10.71 -5.41 -18.22
CA LEU A 282 9.36 -5.58 -18.78
C LEU A 282 8.55 -6.62 -18.00
N SER A 283 9.15 -7.74 -17.62
CA SER A 283 8.49 -8.77 -16.81
C SER A 283 8.02 -8.22 -15.44
N ASN A 284 8.82 -7.36 -14.81
CA ASN A 284 8.42 -6.72 -13.56
C ASN A 284 7.22 -5.78 -13.78
N LEU A 285 7.24 -4.99 -14.85
CA LEU A 285 6.13 -4.08 -15.18
C LEU A 285 4.85 -4.84 -15.53
N LYS A 286 4.93 -5.96 -16.26
CA LYS A 286 3.78 -6.84 -16.50
C LYS A 286 3.12 -7.29 -15.20
N ASN A 287 3.91 -7.69 -14.20
CA ASN A 287 3.37 -8.07 -12.89
C ASN A 287 2.66 -6.89 -12.20
N VAL A 288 3.22 -5.67 -12.28
CA VAL A 288 2.58 -4.45 -11.74
C VAL A 288 1.23 -4.21 -12.41
N CYS A 289 1.20 -4.23 -13.75
CA CYS A 289 -0.01 -4.02 -14.55
C CYS A 289 -1.08 -5.08 -14.28
N GLN A 290 -0.71 -6.35 -14.24
CA GLN A 290 -1.63 -7.45 -13.94
C GLN A 290 -2.20 -7.35 -12.52
N ASN A 291 -1.37 -7.02 -11.51
CA ASN A 291 -1.87 -6.76 -10.15
C ASN A 291 -2.78 -5.53 -10.10
N PHE A 292 -2.45 -4.46 -10.83
CA PHE A 292 -3.29 -3.28 -10.89
C PHE A 292 -4.68 -3.61 -11.43
N ILE A 293 -4.77 -4.27 -12.59
CA ILE A 293 -6.05 -4.72 -13.16
C ILE A 293 -6.81 -5.65 -12.21
N LYS A 294 -6.10 -6.57 -11.57
CA LYS A 294 -6.69 -7.55 -10.64
C LYS A 294 -7.37 -6.90 -9.44
N TYR A 295 -6.76 -5.85 -8.90
CA TYR A 295 -7.19 -5.23 -7.63
C TYR A 295 -7.80 -3.84 -7.80
N GLU A 296 -7.99 -3.35 -9.03
CA GLU A 296 -8.53 -2.01 -9.30
C GLU A 296 -9.83 -1.75 -8.56
N VAL A 297 -10.76 -2.71 -8.60
CA VAL A 297 -12.06 -2.64 -7.92
C VAL A 297 -11.89 -2.50 -6.40
N ALA A 298 -10.94 -3.20 -5.80
CA ALA A 298 -10.66 -3.06 -4.37
C ALA A 298 -10.01 -1.71 -4.03
N MET A 299 -9.16 -1.18 -4.91
CA MET A 299 -8.61 0.17 -4.76
C MET A 299 -9.71 1.25 -4.87
N ASP A 300 -10.65 1.07 -5.80
CA ASP A 300 -11.78 2.00 -6.00
C ASP A 300 -12.67 2.13 -4.76
N ARG A 301 -12.87 1.06 -4.00
CA ARG A 301 -13.64 1.10 -2.74
C ARG A 301 -13.10 2.13 -1.74
N CYS A 302 -11.80 2.42 -1.80
CA CYS A 302 -11.14 3.41 -0.96
C CYS A 302 -11.16 4.83 -1.51
N MET A 303 -11.85 5.06 -2.63
CA MET A 303 -11.87 6.31 -3.37
C MET A 303 -13.29 6.86 -3.43
N PRO A 304 -13.48 8.18 -3.35
CA PRO A 304 -14.81 8.76 -3.44
C PRO A 304 -15.40 8.57 -4.85
N LYS A 305 -16.74 8.59 -4.95
CA LYS A 305 -17.45 8.39 -6.23
C LYS A 305 -16.96 9.34 -7.33
N SER A 306 -16.68 10.60 -6.98
CA SER A 306 -16.14 11.62 -7.88
C SER A 306 -14.82 11.21 -8.56
N ARG A 307 -14.01 10.34 -7.94
CA ARG A 307 -12.79 9.81 -8.55
C ARG A 307 -13.00 8.46 -9.23
N ARG A 308 -13.84 7.58 -8.66
CA ARG A 308 -14.17 6.27 -9.24
C ARG A 308 -14.71 6.38 -10.66
N GLU A 309 -15.55 7.38 -10.90
CA GLU A 309 -16.29 7.60 -12.16
C GLU A 309 -15.71 8.76 -12.99
N SER A 310 -14.52 9.27 -12.63
CA SER A 310 -13.94 10.43 -13.30
C SER A 310 -13.46 10.09 -14.72
N LYS A 311 -13.82 10.95 -15.68
CA LYS A 311 -13.27 10.91 -17.04
C LYS A 311 -11.77 11.26 -17.11
N TRP A 312 -11.24 11.91 -16.07
CA TRP A 312 -9.84 12.35 -15.98
C TRP A 312 -8.90 11.30 -15.36
N CYS A 313 -9.47 10.24 -14.77
CA CYS A 313 -8.75 9.05 -14.31
C CYS A 313 -9.63 7.80 -14.49
N ARG A 314 -9.85 7.41 -15.75
CA ARG A 314 -10.68 6.27 -16.11
C ARG A 314 -10.09 4.96 -15.62
N SER A 315 -10.95 3.96 -15.49
CA SER A 315 -10.52 2.60 -15.17
C SER A 315 -9.54 2.08 -16.21
N ASN A 316 -8.43 1.46 -15.79
CA ASN A 316 -7.50 0.83 -16.72
C ASN A 316 -8.15 -0.36 -17.43
N ARG A 317 -9.14 -1.03 -16.81
CA ARG A 317 -9.94 -2.05 -17.49
C ARG A 317 -10.67 -1.53 -18.73
N SER A 318 -11.06 -0.25 -18.77
CA SER A 318 -11.80 0.28 -19.92
C SER A 318 -10.95 0.33 -21.20
N ALA A 319 -9.62 0.26 -21.08
CA ALA A 319 -8.72 0.14 -22.24
C ALA A 319 -8.86 -1.21 -22.96
N PHE A 320 -9.45 -2.22 -22.31
CA PHE A 320 -9.61 -3.58 -22.83
C PHE A 320 -11.04 -3.88 -23.32
N GLY A 321 -11.96 -2.91 -23.25
CA GLY A 321 -13.38 -3.12 -23.55
C GLY A 321 -14.01 -4.25 -22.73
N THR A 322 -14.97 -4.95 -23.31
CA THR A 322 -15.65 -6.10 -22.67
C THR A 322 -14.81 -7.37 -22.81
N THR A 323 -13.77 -7.50 -21.98
CA THR A 323 -12.82 -8.63 -22.04
C THR A 323 -12.69 -9.35 -20.70
N SER A 324 -12.54 -10.68 -20.74
CA SER A 324 -12.41 -11.51 -19.55
C SER A 324 -11.10 -11.23 -18.77
N ASN A 325 -11.10 -11.47 -17.46
CA ASN A 325 -9.90 -11.30 -16.63
C ASN A 325 -8.71 -12.14 -17.10
N LYS A 326 -8.98 -13.36 -17.59
CA LYS A 326 -7.96 -14.25 -18.11
C LYS A 326 -7.33 -13.66 -19.37
N THR A 327 -8.17 -13.27 -20.34
CA THR A 327 -7.71 -12.70 -21.60
C THR A 327 -6.90 -11.42 -21.38
N ILE A 328 -7.34 -10.51 -20.49
CA ILE A 328 -6.56 -9.31 -20.14
C ILE A 328 -5.19 -9.68 -19.56
N ASN A 329 -5.16 -10.67 -18.65
CA ASN A 329 -3.91 -11.13 -18.04
C ASN A 329 -2.94 -11.70 -19.09
N ASP A 330 -3.47 -12.47 -20.05
CA ASP A 330 -2.70 -13.05 -21.16
C ASP A 330 -2.20 -11.96 -22.14
N MET A 331 -3.02 -10.96 -22.47
CA MET A 331 -2.62 -9.82 -23.31
C MET A 331 -1.48 -9.01 -22.68
N ILE A 332 -1.55 -8.76 -21.37
CA ILE A 332 -0.44 -8.11 -20.66
C ILE A 332 0.81 -9.01 -20.67
N ALA A 333 0.63 -10.32 -20.52
CA ALA A 333 1.73 -11.28 -20.56
C ALA A 333 2.39 -11.37 -21.94
N SER A 334 1.67 -11.10 -23.03
CA SER A 334 2.18 -11.17 -24.41
C SER A 334 2.96 -9.93 -24.87
N CYS A 335 2.84 -8.78 -24.20
CA CYS A 335 3.55 -7.57 -24.62
C CYS A 335 5.06 -7.77 -24.74
N SER A 336 5.69 -7.31 -25.82
CA SER A 336 7.12 -7.50 -26.07
C SER A 336 7.97 -6.27 -25.72
N THR A 337 7.35 -5.09 -25.55
CA THR A 337 8.05 -3.85 -25.18
C THR A 337 7.36 -3.10 -24.04
N LYS A 338 8.08 -2.16 -23.40
CA LYS A 338 7.51 -1.26 -22.37
C LYS A 338 6.48 -0.29 -22.98
N GLU A 339 6.72 0.13 -24.22
CA GLU A 339 5.82 1.00 -24.98
C GLU A 339 4.49 0.30 -25.27
N GLU A 340 4.53 -0.93 -25.80
CA GLU A 340 3.34 -1.74 -26.06
C GLU A 340 2.51 -1.95 -24.79
N LEU A 341 3.19 -2.31 -23.69
CA LEU A 341 2.53 -2.48 -22.39
C LEU A 341 1.88 -1.18 -21.91
N GLY A 342 2.57 -0.04 -22.03
CA GLY A 342 2.06 1.25 -21.58
C GLY A 342 0.87 1.75 -22.42
N ASN A 343 0.93 1.56 -23.74
CA ASN A 343 -0.16 1.89 -24.66
C ASN A 343 -1.38 0.98 -24.46
N LEU A 344 -1.17 -0.31 -24.18
CA LEU A 344 -2.23 -1.25 -23.83
C LEU A 344 -2.92 -0.87 -22.51
N MET A 345 -2.13 -0.53 -21.48
CA MET A 345 -2.63 -0.26 -20.14
C MET A 345 -3.28 1.11 -19.97
N SER A 346 -2.74 2.12 -20.64
CA SER A 346 -3.20 3.50 -20.56
C SER A 346 -2.95 4.22 -21.88
N PRO A 347 -3.83 4.08 -22.89
CA PRO A 347 -3.68 4.73 -24.20
C PRO A 347 -3.56 6.26 -24.17
N THR A 348 -3.94 6.89 -23.06
CA THR A 348 -3.88 8.35 -22.83
C THR A 348 -3.46 8.60 -21.38
N LYS A 349 -3.19 9.86 -21.00
CA LYS A 349 -2.93 10.21 -19.59
C LYS A 349 -4.13 10.02 -18.65
N TYR A 350 -5.35 9.92 -19.17
CA TYR A 350 -6.60 9.94 -18.40
C TYR A 350 -7.01 8.56 -17.84
N TYR A 351 -6.06 7.82 -17.27
CA TYR A 351 -6.26 6.52 -16.65
C TYR A 351 -5.69 6.51 -15.23
N LYS A 352 -6.26 5.71 -14.33
CA LYS A 352 -5.86 5.66 -12.91
C LYS A 352 -4.40 5.26 -12.72
N LEU A 353 -3.93 4.25 -13.45
CA LEU A 353 -2.51 3.98 -13.62
C LEU A 353 -2.09 4.52 -14.98
N ASN A 354 -1.46 5.69 -14.98
CA ASN A 354 -0.97 6.33 -16.19
C ASN A 354 0.49 5.91 -16.44
N MET A 355 0.73 5.23 -17.55
CA MET A 355 2.07 4.82 -18.01
C MET A 355 2.68 5.77 -19.05
N GLN A 356 1.94 6.80 -19.48
CA GLN A 356 2.42 7.75 -20.49
C GLN A 356 3.71 8.50 -20.12
N PRO A 357 4.01 8.81 -18.84
CA PRO A 357 5.32 9.38 -18.49
C PRO A 357 6.48 8.48 -18.94
N LEU A 358 6.33 7.16 -18.75
CA LEU A 358 7.30 6.16 -19.19
C LEU A 358 7.30 5.98 -20.72
N VAL A 359 6.12 5.88 -21.34
CA VAL A 359 5.99 5.65 -22.80
C VAL A 359 6.59 6.80 -23.60
N SER A 360 6.29 8.04 -23.24
CA SER A 360 6.81 9.23 -23.91
C SER A 360 8.30 9.51 -23.63
N GLY A 361 8.92 8.77 -22.71
CA GLY A 361 10.28 9.03 -22.24
C GLY A 361 10.43 10.28 -21.38
N ARG A 362 9.34 11.01 -21.07
CA ARG A 362 9.36 12.23 -20.24
C ARG A 362 9.95 11.97 -18.86
N GLN A 363 9.53 10.88 -18.22
CA GLN A 363 9.99 10.50 -16.89
C GLN A 363 10.03 8.98 -16.77
N PRO A 364 11.00 8.38 -16.06
CA PRO A 364 11.06 6.93 -15.87
C PRO A 364 10.09 6.48 -14.77
N THR A 365 8.83 6.93 -14.80
CA THR A 365 7.83 6.71 -13.76
C THR A 365 6.52 6.15 -14.32
N ILE A 366 5.77 5.46 -13.47
CA ILE A 366 4.33 5.27 -13.64
C ILE A 366 3.60 6.12 -12.61
N GLU A 367 2.44 6.65 -12.99
CA GLU A 367 1.70 7.63 -12.21
C GLU A 367 0.37 7.04 -11.71
N PHE A 368 0.11 7.17 -10.42
CA PHE A 368 -1.16 6.82 -9.79
C PHE A 368 -2.03 8.07 -9.66
N ARG A 369 -3.12 8.13 -10.43
CA ARG A 369 -4.04 9.27 -10.53
C ARG A 369 -5.37 9.08 -9.79
N GLN A 370 -5.56 7.98 -9.08
CA GLN A 370 -6.88 7.57 -8.59
C GLN A 370 -7.37 8.34 -7.35
N HIS A 371 -6.46 8.92 -6.56
CA HIS A 371 -6.80 9.53 -5.27
C HIS A 371 -7.39 10.94 -5.44
N SER A 372 -8.40 11.29 -4.61
CA SER A 372 -8.93 12.67 -4.59
C SER A 372 -7.89 13.64 -4.05
N GLY A 373 -8.02 14.92 -4.39
CA GLY A 373 -7.27 15.98 -3.70
C GLY A 373 -7.43 15.84 -2.18
N THR A 374 -6.37 16.18 -1.45
CA THR A 374 -6.38 16.15 0.01
C THR A 374 -5.25 16.99 0.59
N SER A 375 -5.54 17.69 1.69
CA SER A 375 -4.54 18.32 2.55
C SER A 375 -4.28 17.51 3.83
N GLU A 376 -4.91 16.33 3.98
CA GLU A 376 -4.74 15.48 5.15
C GLU A 376 -3.47 14.65 5.05
N LYS A 377 -2.50 15.01 5.90
CA LYS A 377 -1.19 14.36 6.00
C LYS A 377 -1.24 12.83 6.03
N GLU A 378 -2.15 12.24 6.80
CA GLU A 378 -2.22 10.77 6.92
C GLU A 378 -2.78 10.09 5.66
N LYS A 379 -3.67 10.75 4.89
CA LYS A 379 -4.11 10.27 3.57
C LYS A 379 -2.95 10.34 2.57
N VAL A 380 -2.23 11.47 2.55
CA VAL A 380 -1.06 11.67 1.70
C VAL A 380 -0.01 10.58 1.94
N LYS A 381 0.39 10.39 3.20
CA LYS A 381 1.41 9.40 3.57
C LYS A 381 0.94 7.97 3.29
N SER A 382 -0.31 7.65 3.58
CA SER A 382 -0.84 6.29 3.35
C SER A 382 -0.88 5.94 1.87
N TRP A 383 -1.25 6.89 1.01
CA TRP A 383 -1.32 6.66 -0.44
C TRP A 383 0.07 6.54 -1.08
N ILE A 384 1.03 7.39 -0.68
CA ILE A 384 2.43 7.24 -1.11
C ILE A 384 2.97 5.85 -0.76
N ARG A 385 2.76 5.41 0.49
CA ARG A 385 3.20 4.08 0.94
C ARG A 385 2.50 2.97 0.15
N PHE A 386 1.20 3.11 -0.11
CA PHE A 386 0.43 2.16 -0.90
C PHE A 386 0.99 2.04 -2.33
N CYS A 387 1.14 3.15 -3.05
CA CYS A 387 1.65 3.16 -4.43
C CYS A 387 3.04 2.56 -4.53
N VAL A 388 3.96 2.95 -3.65
CA VAL A 388 5.33 2.40 -3.65
C VAL A 388 5.32 0.92 -3.29
N ALA A 389 4.54 0.48 -2.31
CA ALA A 389 4.43 -0.93 -1.96
C ALA A 389 3.83 -1.76 -3.11
N MET A 390 2.79 -1.25 -3.77
CA MET A 390 2.13 -1.88 -4.92
C MET A 390 3.15 -2.17 -6.04
N VAL A 391 3.94 -1.18 -6.42
CA VAL A 391 4.95 -1.31 -7.48
C VAL A 391 6.10 -2.21 -7.03
N HIS A 392 6.71 -1.90 -5.88
CA HIS A 392 7.89 -2.61 -5.37
C HIS A 392 7.63 -4.10 -5.17
N ASN A 393 6.49 -4.45 -4.57
CA ASN A 393 6.19 -5.85 -4.26
C ASN A 393 5.69 -6.60 -5.49
N SER A 394 4.89 -5.98 -6.37
CA SER A 394 4.50 -6.62 -7.64
C SER A 394 5.70 -6.98 -8.51
N ALA A 395 6.72 -6.11 -8.54
CA ALA A 395 7.94 -6.36 -9.28
C ALA A 395 8.77 -7.56 -8.75
N ARG A 396 8.69 -7.85 -7.44
CA ARG A 396 9.58 -8.80 -6.76
C ARG A 396 8.93 -10.12 -6.34
N LEU A 397 7.62 -10.13 -6.18
CA LEU A 397 6.86 -11.31 -5.78
C LEU A 397 6.47 -12.13 -7.01
N ARG A 398 5.89 -13.31 -6.75
CA ARG A 398 5.44 -14.23 -7.80
C ARG A 398 4.46 -13.52 -8.73
N SER A 399 4.58 -13.79 -10.03
CA SER A 399 3.66 -13.28 -11.04
C SER A 399 2.21 -13.60 -10.68
N PRO A 400 1.30 -12.62 -10.80
CA PRO A 400 -0.08 -12.79 -10.40
C PRO A 400 -0.87 -13.60 -11.42
N SER A 401 -1.76 -14.46 -10.92
CA SER A 401 -2.84 -15.03 -11.72
C SER A 401 -3.99 -14.04 -11.87
N HIS A 402 -4.80 -14.21 -12.92
CA HIS A 402 -6.05 -13.48 -13.08
C HIS A 402 -7.02 -13.76 -11.93
N LEU A 403 -7.95 -12.83 -11.71
CA LEU A 403 -9.01 -12.99 -10.72
C LEU A 403 -10.12 -13.89 -11.29
N ALA A 404 -10.56 -14.88 -10.51
CA ALA A 404 -11.75 -15.68 -10.85
C ALA A 404 -13.00 -14.78 -10.85
N SER A 405 -13.97 -15.07 -11.73
CA SER A 405 -15.14 -14.21 -11.98
C SER A 405 -16.04 -13.98 -10.76
N ASN A 406 -16.03 -14.88 -9.77
CA ASN A 406 -16.96 -14.89 -8.64
C ASN A 406 -16.30 -14.46 -7.32
N ALA A 407 -15.19 -13.71 -7.38
CA ALA A 407 -14.48 -13.30 -6.18
C ALA A 407 -15.27 -12.19 -5.44
N ASP A 408 -15.63 -12.47 -4.19
CA ASP A 408 -16.18 -11.47 -3.27
C ASP A 408 -15.21 -10.30 -3.08
N GLY A 409 -15.74 -9.07 -3.02
CA GLY A 409 -14.88 -7.90 -3.03
C GLY A 409 -14.15 -7.63 -1.71
N ASP A 410 -14.66 -8.09 -0.57
CA ASP A 410 -13.92 -8.01 0.70
C ASP A 410 -12.73 -8.97 0.67
N ARG A 411 -12.95 -10.16 0.10
CA ARG A 411 -11.85 -11.09 -0.18
C ARG A 411 -10.82 -10.53 -1.16
N ILE A 412 -11.24 -9.84 -2.23
CA ILE A 412 -10.31 -9.17 -3.17
C ILE A 412 -9.49 -8.10 -2.44
N PHE A 413 -10.13 -7.31 -1.59
CA PHE A 413 -9.48 -6.29 -0.77
C PHE A 413 -8.43 -6.92 0.15
N ASP A 414 -8.76 -8.00 0.85
CA ASP A 414 -7.80 -8.67 1.72
C ASP A 414 -6.64 -9.29 0.96
N MET A 415 -6.91 -9.90 -0.20
CA MET A 415 -5.86 -10.42 -1.08
C MET A 415 -4.90 -9.32 -1.56
N LEU A 416 -5.38 -8.10 -1.86
CA LEU A 416 -4.53 -6.96 -2.23
C LEU A 416 -3.51 -6.66 -1.12
N PHE A 417 -3.98 -6.55 0.13
CA PHE A 417 -3.10 -6.23 1.25
C PHE A 417 -2.24 -7.41 1.70
N MET A 418 -2.69 -8.65 1.54
CA MET A 418 -1.95 -9.84 1.93
C MET A 418 -0.85 -10.22 0.94
N HIS A 419 -1.13 -10.10 -0.37
CA HIS A 419 -0.26 -10.62 -1.41
C HIS A 419 0.54 -9.54 -2.13
N VAL A 420 0.05 -8.29 -2.16
CA VAL A 420 0.69 -7.21 -2.92
C VAL A 420 1.21 -6.11 -2.00
N VAL A 421 0.36 -5.40 -1.27
CA VAL A 421 0.80 -4.27 -0.42
C VAL A 421 1.64 -4.76 0.76
N LYS A 422 1.23 -5.86 1.39
CA LYS A 422 1.91 -6.52 2.53
C LYS A 422 2.11 -5.63 3.75
N ASP A 423 1.17 -4.71 3.98
CA ASP A 423 1.13 -3.83 5.14
C ASP A 423 -0.27 -3.85 5.78
N ARG A 424 -0.36 -4.39 6.99
CA ARG A 424 -1.61 -4.46 7.74
C ARG A 424 -2.05 -3.12 8.31
N SER A 425 -1.13 -2.19 8.60
CA SER A 425 -1.57 -0.86 9.04
C SER A 425 -2.25 -0.11 7.90
N LEU A 426 -1.75 -0.26 6.66
CA LEU A 426 -2.41 0.30 5.48
C LEU A 426 -3.75 -0.41 5.21
N ARG A 427 -3.82 -1.74 5.36
CA ARG A 427 -5.09 -2.48 5.26
C ARG A 427 -6.14 -1.89 6.19
N ASP A 428 -5.81 -1.73 7.47
CA ASP A 428 -6.74 -1.24 8.48
C ASP A 428 -7.16 0.22 8.19
N PHE A 429 -6.21 1.07 7.80
CA PHE A 429 -6.48 2.44 7.37
C PHE A 429 -7.46 2.50 6.19
N TYR A 430 -7.20 1.73 5.13
CA TYR A 430 -8.02 1.74 3.92
C TYR A 430 -9.36 1.04 4.11
N ARG A 431 -9.44 0.03 4.98
CA ARG A 431 -10.70 -0.61 5.37
C ARG A 431 -11.60 0.37 6.12
N LYS A 432 -11.03 1.13 7.08
CA LYS A 432 -11.76 2.22 7.74
C LYS A 432 -12.24 3.25 6.72
N ARG A 433 -11.34 3.70 5.84
CA ARG A 433 -11.68 4.68 4.80
C ARG A 433 -12.79 4.20 3.85
N SER A 434 -12.79 2.92 3.47
CA SER A 434 -13.85 2.34 2.64
C SER A 434 -15.21 2.49 3.33
N ARG A 435 -15.30 2.15 4.62
CA ARG A 435 -16.53 2.30 5.42
C ARG A 435 -16.95 3.77 5.53
N ASP A 436 -16.00 4.66 5.82
CA ASP A 436 -16.24 6.11 5.90
C ASP A 436 -16.78 6.71 4.58
N LEU A 437 -16.58 6.03 3.43
CA LEU A 437 -17.08 6.44 2.11
C LEU A 437 -18.42 5.79 1.71
N GLU A 438 -18.85 4.73 2.41
CA GLU A 438 -20.14 4.06 2.22
C GLU A 438 -21.25 4.75 3.02
N GLU A 439 -20.91 5.38 4.14
CA GLU A 439 -21.86 6.18 4.92
C GLU A 439 -22.34 7.40 4.11
N PRO A 440 -23.66 7.71 4.09
CA PRO A 440 -24.18 8.90 3.42
C PRO A 440 -23.63 10.18 4.06
N SER A 441 -22.51 10.71 3.54
CA SER A 441 -22.02 12.01 3.97
C SER A 441 -22.91 13.11 3.39
N SER A 442 -23.30 14.09 4.21
CA SER A 442 -23.99 15.29 3.75
C SER A 442 -23.24 15.94 2.59
N CYS A 443 -23.99 16.44 1.59
CA CYS A 443 -23.46 17.25 0.50
C CYS A 443 -22.49 18.30 1.04
N CYS A 444 -21.24 18.26 0.60
CA CYS A 444 -20.21 19.16 1.10
C CYS A 444 -19.46 19.75 -0.09
N ASP A 445 -19.35 21.06 -0.12
CA ASP A 445 -18.58 21.76 -1.15
C ASP A 445 -17.08 21.55 -0.84
N GLY A 446 -16.53 20.39 -1.21
CA GLY A 446 -15.11 20.06 -1.03
C GLY A 446 -14.71 19.38 0.28
N CYS A 447 -15.54 18.51 0.87
CA CYS A 447 -15.07 17.76 2.04
C CYS A 447 -14.21 16.53 1.68
N ALA A 448 -13.47 16.08 2.69
CA ALA A 448 -12.57 14.94 2.74
C ALA A 448 -13.11 13.59 2.20
N SER A 449 -14.43 13.46 2.04
CA SER A 449 -15.15 12.31 1.48
C SER A 449 -15.51 12.47 -0.01
N GLY A 450 -15.18 13.60 -0.65
CA GLY A 450 -15.29 13.82 -2.09
C GLY A 450 -16.72 13.82 -2.65
N GLY A 451 -17.74 14.06 -1.81
CA GLY A 451 -19.13 14.20 -2.24
C GLY A 451 -19.34 15.54 -2.94
N GLY A 452 -19.39 15.55 -4.28
CA GLY A 452 -19.73 16.75 -5.04
C GLY A 452 -21.21 17.12 -4.87
N CYS A 453 -21.51 18.40 -4.70
CA CYS A 453 -22.89 18.89 -4.77
C CYS A 453 -23.29 19.12 -6.23
N VAL A 454 -24.34 18.40 -6.68
CA VAL A 454 -24.99 18.67 -7.97
C VAL A 454 -26.00 19.80 -7.76
N ILE A 455 -26.05 20.74 -8.69
CA ILE A 455 -27.04 21.83 -8.72
C ILE A 455 -28.45 21.21 -8.75
N GLY A 456 -29.29 21.54 -7.76
CA GLY A 456 -30.74 21.26 -7.78
C GLY A 456 -31.31 20.36 -6.67
N SER A 457 -30.49 19.69 -5.87
CA SER A 457 -30.99 18.77 -4.81
C SER A 457 -30.61 19.26 -3.41
N ARG A 458 -31.19 20.37 -2.97
CA ARG A 458 -31.41 20.57 -1.53
C ARG A 458 -32.55 19.63 -1.12
N PRO A 459 -32.35 18.64 -0.22
CA PRO A 459 -33.49 18.01 0.41
C PRO A 459 -34.27 19.11 1.14
N SER A 460 -35.56 19.22 0.82
CA SER A 460 -36.48 20.07 1.56
C SER A 460 -36.38 19.70 3.03
N LYS A 461 -36.09 20.68 3.88
CA LYS A 461 -36.19 20.49 5.33
C LYS A 461 -37.65 20.22 5.63
N ILE A 462 -38.01 18.97 5.91
CA ILE A 462 -39.29 18.65 6.52
C ILE A 462 -39.26 19.28 7.93
N PRO A 463 -40.22 20.15 8.30
CA PRO A 463 -40.31 20.68 9.64
C PRO A 463 -40.58 19.53 10.61
N ARG A 464 -39.82 19.46 11.70
CA ARG A 464 -40.15 18.54 12.80
C ARG A 464 -41.36 19.11 13.54
N HIS A 465 -42.44 18.33 13.58
CA HIS A 465 -43.48 18.44 14.60
C HIS A 465 -43.01 17.74 15.88
#